data_AF-A0A382JI02-F1
#
_entry.id   AF-A0A382JI02-F1
#
_cell.length_a   1.000
_cell.length_b   1.000
_cell.length_c   1.000
_cell.angle_alpha   90.00
_cell.angle_beta   90.00
_cell.angle_gamma   90.00
#
_symmetry.space_group_name_H-M   'P 1'
#
loop_
_entity.id
_entity.type
_entity.pdbx_description
1 polymer ?
#
loop_
_entity_poly.entity_id
_entity_poly.type
_entity_poly.pdbx_seq_one_letter_code
_entity_poly.pdbx_strand_id
1 'polypeptide(L)' 'VLDQSGKVLERIGDMGYGFATGQFAAPHGLCLDSNLSIYVAEVARTNMSHYTTPPDVLRSFQKLVKV' A
#
# COMPACT_ATOMS: atom_id res chain seq x y z
N VAL A 1 -8.57 0.46 -8.94
CA VAL A 1 -9.37 1.62 -9.41
C VAL A 1 -10.48 1.09 -10.28
N LEU A 2 -11.72 1.42 -9.92
CA LEU A 2 -12.91 1.04 -10.68
C LEU A 2 -13.61 2.30 -11.18
N ASP A 3 -14.33 2.21 -12.29
CA ASP A 3 -15.31 3.23 -12.65
C ASP A 3 -16.64 3.03 -11.89
N GLN A 4 -17.61 3.92 -12.14
CA GLN A 4 -18.93 3.87 -11.48
C GLN A 4 -19.76 2.65 -11.87
N SER A 5 -19.43 1.97 -12.97
CA SER A 5 -20.06 0.71 -13.38
C SER A 5 -19.38 -0.53 -12.78
N GLY A 6 -18.28 -0.34 -12.03
CA GLY A 6 -17.49 -1.42 -11.45
C GLY A 6 -16.43 -1.99 -12.40
N LYS A 7 -16.24 -1.41 -13.60
CA LYS A 7 -15.18 -1.86 -14.51
C LYS A 7 -13.82 -1.47 -13.95
N VAL A 8 -12.87 -2.40 -14.02
CA VAL A 8 -11.48 -2.15 -13.61
C VAL A 8 -10.81 -1.18 -14.59
N LEU A 9 -10.35 -0.04 -14.08
CA LEU A 9 -9.54 0.93 -14.81
C LEU A 9 -8.05 0.70 -14.60
N GLU A 10 -7.66 0.41 -13.36
CA GLU A 10 -6.25 0.27 -12.98
C GLU A 10 -6.12 -0.57 -11.70
N ARG A 11 -4.96 -1.19 -11.50
CA ARG A 11 -4.56 -1.82 -10.24
C ARG A 11 -3.32 -1.09 -9.71
N ILE A 12 -3.43 -0.62 -8.48
CA ILE A 12 -2.35 0.10 -7.82
C ILE A 12 -1.54 -0.93 -7.03
N GLY A 13 -0.24 -0.95 -7.29
CA GLY A 13 0.70 -1.92 -6.74
C GLY A 13 1.21 -2.91 -7.75
N ASP A 14 2.42 -3.39 -7.50
CA ASP A 14 3.11 -4.39 -8.31
C ASP A 14 3.70 -5.46 -7.39
N MET A 15 3.92 -6.67 -7.91
CA MET A 15 4.64 -7.77 -7.26
C MET A 15 4.01 -8.32 -5.97
N GLY A 16 2.78 -7.90 -5.64
CA GLY A 16 1.97 -8.47 -4.55
C GLY A 16 2.50 -8.16 -3.16
N TYR A 17 2.48 -9.17 -2.29
CA TYR A 17 2.88 -9.02 -0.89
C TYR A 17 4.38 -8.72 -0.76
N GLY A 18 4.72 -7.67 0.00
CA GLY A 18 6.09 -7.36 0.35
C GLY A 18 6.29 -5.92 0.81
N PHE A 19 7.55 -5.50 0.93
CA PHE A 19 7.94 -4.22 1.53
C PHE A 19 8.66 -3.28 0.56
N ALA A 20 8.98 -3.75 -0.64
CA ALA A 20 9.58 -2.91 -1.67
C ALA A 20 8.61 -1.80 -2.11
N THR A 21 9.15 -0.81 -2.83
CA THR A 21 8.32 0.21 -3.49
C THR A 21 7.34 -0.45 -4.45
N GLY A 22 6.06 -0.12 -4.34
CA GLY A 22 4.99 -0.73 -5.14
C GLY A 22 4.39 -2.03 -4.56
N GLN A 23 5.04 -2.65 -3.56
CA GLN A 23 4.47 -3.78 -2.83
C GLN A 23 3.67 -3.32 -1.61
N PHE A 24 2.79 -4.20 -1.13
CA PHE A 24 1.94 -3.95 0.03
C PHE A 24 1.94 -5.14 0.97
N ALA A 25 2.13 -4.89 2.27
CA ALA A 25 2.09 -5.93 3.28
C ALA A 25 0.69 -6.05 3.90
N ALA A 26 0.13 -4.91 4.33
CA ALA A 26 -1.17 -4.87 5.00
C ALA A 26 -1.81 -3.47 4.92
N PRO A 27 -2.23 -3.01 3.73
CA PRO A 27 -2.80 -1.67 3.55
C PRO A 27 -4.22 -1.57 4.14
N HIS A 28 -4.44 -0.54 4.96
CA HIS A 28 -5.71 -0.31 5.67
C HIS A 28 -6.22 1.14 5.54
N GLY A 29 -5.31 2.11 5.41
CA GLY A 29 -5.68 3.51 5.22
C GLY A 29 -5.34 3.99 3.82
N LEU A 30 -6.21 4.81 3.24
CA LEU A 30 -5.97 5.50 1.97
C LEU A 30 -6.52 6.93 2.03
N CYS A 31 -5.71 7.91 1.64
CA CYS A 31 -6.15 9.29 1.48
C CYS A 31 -5.45 9.98 0.30
N LEU A 32 -5.94 11.17 -0.05
CA LEU A 32 -5.41 12.02 -1.12
C LEU A 32 -4.95 13.37 -0.57
N ASP A 33 -3.92 13.95 -1.17
CA ASP A 33 -3.63 15.38 -1.02
C ASP A 33 -4.25 16.24 -2.14
N SER A 34 -4.09 17.55 -2.06
CA SER A 34 -4.60 18.51 -3.05
C SER A 34 -3.98 18.35 -4.44
N ASN A 35 -2.84 17.66 -4.55
CA ASN A 35 -2.18 17.34 -5.82
C ASN A 35 -2.60 15.96 -6.34
N LEU A 36 -3.60 15.32 -5.71
CA LEU A 36 -4.09 13.98 -6.02
C LEU A 36 -3.02 12.89 -5.88
N SER A 37 -2.00 13.10 -5.06
CA SER A 37 -1.10 12.02 -4.66
C SER A 37 -1.83 11.08 -3.70
N ILE A 38 -1.61 9.77 -3.84
CA ILE A 38 -2.22 8.75 -3.00
C ILE A 38 -1.29 8.45 -1.84
N TYR A 39 -1.83 8.42 -0.63
CA TYR A 39 -1.13 7.97 0.56
C TYR A 39 -1.76 6.68 1.05
N VAL A 40 -0.94 5.66 1.30
CA VAL A 40 -1.40 4.37 1.81
C VAL A 40 -0.72 4.09 3.14
N ALA A 41 -1.53 3.83 4.16
CA ALA A 41 -1.10 3.45 5.50
C ALA A 41 -1.29 1.94 5.71
N GLU A 42 -0.29 1.31 6.31
CA GLU A 42 -0.20 -0.14 6.47
C GLU A 42 0.07 -0.53 7.92
N VAL A 43 -0.66 -1.53 8.41
CA VAL A 43 -0.42 -2.17 9.71
C VAL A 43 0.70 -3.22 9.62
N ALA A 44 1.79 -2.85 8.96
CA ALA A 44 2.86 -3.77 8.58
C ALA A 44 3.46 -4.50 9.79
N ARG A 45 3.67 -3.81 10.92
CA ARG A 45 4.29 -4.43 12.10
C ARG A 45 3.43 -5.53 12.73
N THR A 46 2.14 -5.29 12.91
CA THR A 46 1.24 -6.30 13.50
C THR A 46 0.98 -7.45 12.53
N ASN A 47 1.01 -7.18 11.22
CA ASN A 47 0.94 -8.22 10.18
C ASN A 47 2.15 -9.18 10.20
N MET A 48 3.26 -8.82 10.86
CA MET A 48 4.43 -9.70 10.99
C MET A 48 4.32 -10.73 12.12
N SER A 49 3.16 -10.87 12.77
CA SER A 49 2.96 -11.80 13.89
C SER A 49 3.34 -13.26 13.59
N HIS A 50 3.38 -13.65 12.31
CA HIS A 50 3.74 -14.99 11.85
C HIS A 50 5.25 -15.20 11.61
N TYR A 51 6.08 -14.15 11.67
CA TYR A 51 7.52 -14.26 11.45
C TYR A 51 8.25 -14.51 12.77
N THR A 52 9.09 -15.55 12.80
CA THR A 52 9.95 -15.86 13.95
C THR A 52 10.96 -14.74 14.22
N THR A 53 11.46 -14.10 13.16
CA THR A 53 12.39 -12.97 13.23
C THR A 53 11.96 -11.89 12.22
N PRO A 54 11.06 -10.97 12.63
CA PRO A 54 10.62 -9.90 11.73
C PRO A 54 11.75 -8.88 11.49
N PRO A 55 11.74 -8.15 10.36
CA PRO A 55 12.66 -7.03 10.15
C PRO A 55 12.48 -5.94 11.21
N ASP A 56 13.59 -5.31 11.62
CA ASP A 56 13.57 -4.24 12.63
C ASP A 56 12.82 -2.99 12.14
N VAL A 57 12.96 -2.67 10.85
CA VAL A 57 12.30 -1.54 10.20
C VAL A 57 11.38 -2.05 9.11
N LEU A 58 10.12 -1.65 9.20
CA LEU A 58 9.09 -1.96 8.22
C LEU A 58 8.43 -0.67 7.77
N ARG A 59 8.31 -0.51 6.45
CA ARG A 59 7.56 0.61 5.88
C ARG A 59 6.08 0.42 6.19
N SER A 60 5.51 1.36 6.94
CA SER A 60 4.07 1.40 7.26
C SER A 60 3.32 2.51 6.52
N PHE A 61 4.01 3.29 5.69
CA PHE A 61 3.41 4.41 4.96
C PHE A 61 4.09 4.60 3.62
N GLN A 62 3.31 4.85 2.57
CA GLN A 62 3.83 5.13 1.23
C GLN A 62 3.02 6.23 0.55
N LYS A 63 3.73 7.10 -0.19
CA LYS A 63 3.15 8.11 -1.07
C LYS A 63 3.37 7.68 -2.52
N LEU A 64 2.29 7.59 -3.28
CA LEU A 64 2.30 7.35 -4.72
C LEU A 64 1.97 8.66 -5.41
N VAL A 65 2.96 9.18 -6.15
CA VAL A 65 2.86 10.46 -6.84
C VAL A 65 2.24 10.23 -8.20
N LYS A 66 1.30 11.09 -8.58
CA LYS A 66 0.77 11.13 -9.94
C LYS A 66 1.89 11.59 -10.88
N VAL A 67 2.20 10.78 -11.88
CA VAL A 67 3.14 11.10 -12.98
C VAL A 67 2.38 11.71 -14.14
#